data_AF-A0A941HR85-F1
#
_entry.id   AF-A0A941HR85-F1
#
_cell.length_a   1.000
_cell.length_b   1.000
_cell.length_c   1.000
_cell.angle_alpha   90.00
_cell.angle_beta   90.00
_cell.angle_gamma   90.00
#
_symmetry.space_group_name_H-M   'P 1'
#
loop_
_entity.id
_entity.type
_entity.pdbx_description
1 polymer ?
#
loop_
_entity_poly.entity_id
_entity_poly.type
_entity_poly.pdbx_seq_one_letter_code
_entity_poly.pdbx_strand_id
1 'polypeptide(L)'
;MFAKESIPQRRHALLLEALANTQVDQDNLDSCMDALEKNEQCFAALKALDQETGERIPWRKQEEEILQTLLTNTQKLNVRLQEGKQVLSSEMRQVNQNRRVAKSYLQKEADPWFVDKNF
;
A
#
# COMPACT_ATOMS: atom_id res chain seq x y z
N MET A 1 15.87 25.41 -28.13
CA MET A 1 15.00 26.04 -27.12
C MET A 1 13.88 25.06 -26.81
N PHE A 2 13.94 24.36 -25.68
CA PHE A 2 12.82 23.52 -25.25
C PHE A 2 11.72 24.44 -24.72
N ALA A 3 10.52 24.36 -25.29
CA ALA A 3 9.38 25.10 -24.80
C ALA A 3 9.14 24.72 -23.33
N LYS A 4 9.16 25.69 -22.42
CA LYS A 4 8.73 25.45 -21.03
C LYS A 4 7.27 25.05 -21.10
N GLU A 5 6.98 23.81 -20.69
CA GLU A 5 5.60 23.33 -20.57
C GLU A 5 4.82 24.26 -19.63
N SER A 6 3.59 24.59 -20.02
CA SER A 6 2.72 25.42 -19.19
C SER A 6 2.30 24.68 -17.92
N ILE A 7 2.04 25.41 -16.84
CA ILE A 7 1.61 24.84 -15.55
C ILE A 7 0.38 23.92 -15.70
N PRO A 8 -0.66 24.27 -16.49
CA PRO A 8 -1.79 23.37 -16.73
C PRO A 8 -1.40 22.07 -17.43
N GLN A 9 -0.42 22.10 -18.34
CA GLN A 9 0.06 20.89 -19.02
C GLN A 9 0.82 19.98 -18.06
N ARG A 10 1.72 20.56 -17.23
CA ARG A 10 2.45 19.81 -16.19
C ARG A 10 1.50 19.17 -15.18
N ARG A 11 0.48 19.92 -14.75
CA ARG A 11 -0.57 19.42 -13.85
C ARG A 11 -1.34 18.25 -14.44
N HIS A 12 -1.76 18.36 -15.70
CA HIS A 12 -2.47 17.30 -16.38
C HIS A 12 -1.59 16.05 -16.58
N ALA A 13 -0.31 16.22 -16.92
CA ALA A 13 0.65 15.13 -17.05
C ALA A 13 0.82 14.36 -15.73
N LEU A 14 0.97 15.07 -14.61
CA LEU A 14 1.08 14.44 -13.28
C LEU A 14 -0.18 13.65 -12.89
N LEU A 15 -1.38 14.12 -13.28
CA LEU A 15 -2.62 13.38 -13.03
C LEU A 15 -2.70 12.09 -13.86
N LEU A 16 -2.24 12.13 -15.11
CA LEU A 16 -2.19 10.94 -15.97
C LEU A 16 -1.14 9.93 -15.47
N GLU A 17 0.01 10.42 -15.00
CA GLU A 17 1.04 9.60 -14.37
C GLU A 17 0.50 8.91 -13.10
N ALA A 18 -0.16 9.67 -12.22
CA ALA A 18 -0.80 9.10 -11.04
C ALA A 18 -1.85 8.05 -11.43
N LEU A 19 -2.64 8.31 -12.47
CA LEU A 19 -3.64 7.36 -12.93
C LEU A 19 -3.00 6.06 -13.43
N ALA A 20 -1.93 6.17 -14.21
CA ALA A 20 -1.16 5.03 -14.70
C ALA A 20 -0.57 4.21 -13.54
N ASN A 21 -0.05 4.88 -12.50
CA ASN A 21 0.47 4.21 -11.30
C ASN A 21 -0.60 3.39 -10.57
N THR A 22 -1.89 3.72 -10.68
CA THR A 22 -2.98 2.91 -10.08
C THR A 22 -3.38 1.68 -10.90
N GLN A 23 -2.88 1.52 -12.12
CA GLN A 23 -3.17 0.37 -12.99
C GLN A 23 -2.21 -0.79 -12.70
N VAL A 24 -2.23 -1.27 -11.46
CA VAL A 24 -1.41 -2.39 -11.01
C VAL A 24 -2.25 -3.63 -10.75
N ASP A 25 -1.57 -4.78 -10.74
CA ASP A 25 -2.16 -6.02 -10.27
C ASP A 25 -2.53 -5.90 -8.78
N GLN A 26 -3.82 -6.02 -8.49
CA GLN A 26 -4.37 -5.85 -7.14
C GLN A 26 -4.15 -7.07 -6.25
N ASP A 27 -3.82 -8.22 -6.83
CA ASP A 27 -3.52 -9.44 -6.08
C ASP A 27 -2.06 -9.44 -5.60
N ASN A 28 -1.21 -8.61 -6.18
CA ASN A 28 0.15 -8.37 -5.72
C ASN A 28 0.19 -7.19 -4.74
N LEU A 29 0.34 -7.49 -3.45
CA LEU A 29 0.39 -6.50 -2.37
C LEU A 29 1.60 -5.55 -2.50
N ASP A 30 2.75 -6.04 -2.97
CA ASP A 30 3.94 -5.20 -3.16
C ASP A 30 3.68 -4.15 -4.25
N SER A 31 3.09 -4.58 -5.38
CA SER A 31 2.67 -3.67 -6.45
C SER A 31 1.65 -2.63 -5.97
N CYS A 32 0.74 -3.01 -5.07
CA CYS A 32 -0.22 -2.09 -4.47
C CYS A 32 0.47 -1.04 -3.58
N MET A 33 1.47 -1.43 -2.78
CA MET A 33 2.24 -0.49 -1.97
C MET A 33 3.03 0.48 -2.85
N ASP A 34 3.75 -0.03 -3.84
CA ASP A 34 4.55 0.76 -4.78
C ASP A 34 3.70 1.79 -5.54
N ALA A 35 2.48 1.39 -5.96
CA ALA A 35 1.53 2.27 -6.62
C ALA A 35 1.10 3.45 -5.72
N LEU A 36 0.85 3.19 -4.44
CA LEU A 36 0.47 4.22 -3.47
C LEU A 36 1.62 5.18 -3.17
N GLU A 37 2.84 4.68 -3.02
CA GLU A 37 4.03 5.50 -2.78
C GLU A 37 4.32 6.43 -3.97
N LYS A 38 4.26 5.91 -5.21
CA LYS A 38 4.42 6.72 -6.42
C LYS A 38 3.34 7.79 -6.53
N ASN A 39 2.10 7.46 -6.19
CA ASN A 39 1.02 8.45 -6.18
C ASN A 39 1.22 9.55 -5.15
N GLU A 40 1.75 9.24 -3.97
CA GLU A 40 2.10 10.23 -2.97
C GLU A 40 3.09 11.27 -3.53
N GLN A 41 4.08 10.81 -4.29
CA GLN A 41 5.03 11.69 -4.99
C GLN A 41 4.34 12.57 -6.04
N CYS A 42 3.44 12.01 -6.84
CA CYS A 42 2.65 12.78 -7.82
C CYS A 42 1.79 13.86 -7.13
N PHE A 43 1.13 13.55 -6.01
CA PHE A 43 0.33 14.52 -5.26
C PHE A 43 1.19 15.59 -4.57
N ALA A 44 2.39 15.24 -4.09
CA ALA A 44 3.35 16.21 -3.59
C ALA A 44 3.79 17.19 -4.69
N ALA A 45 4.04 16.68 -5.90
CA ALA A 45 4.37 17.50 -7.07
C ALA A 45 3.20 18.40 -7.48
N LEU A 46 1.96 17.90 -7.47
CA LEU A 46 0.76 18.71 -7.72
C LEU A 46 0.62 19.86 -6.69
N LYS A 47 0.86 19.56 -5.41
CA LYS A 47 0.84 20.57 -4.34
C LYS A 47 1.95 21.62 -4.51
N ALA A 48 3.13 21.21 -4.96
CA ALA A 48 4.22 22.13 -5.26
C ALA A 48 3.86 23.07 -6.43
N LEU A 49 3.17 22.56 -7.46
CA LEU A 49 2.68 23.42 -8.56
C LEU A 49 1.68 24.48 -8.07
N ASP A 50 0.75 24.12 -7.19
CA ASP A 50 -0.18 25.09 -6.58
C ASP A 50 0.55 26.16 -5.75
N GLN A 51 1.71 25.82 -5.16
CA GLN A 51 2.55 26.77 -4.43
C GLN A 51 3.37 27.67 -5.35
N GLU A 52 3.86 27.15 -6.48
CA GLU A 52 4.58 27.92 -7.51
C GLU A 52 3.70 29.04 -8.10
N THR A 53 2.40 28.79 -8.22
CA THR A 53 1.44 29.78 -8.75
C THR A 53 0.96 30.79 -7.73
N GLY A 54 1.12 30.52 -6.42
CA GLY A 54 0.58 31.36 -5.35
C GLY A 54 -0.97 31.37 -5.26
N GLU A 55 -1.64 30.74 -6.21
CA GLU A 55 -3.09 30.59 -6.31
C GLU A 55 -3.43 29.13 -6.63
N ARG A 56 -4.51 28.64 -6.00
CA ARG A 56 -5.06 27.32 -6.31
C ARG A 56 -5.77 27.39 -7.65
N ILE A 57 -5.16 26.81 -8.68
CA ILE A 57 -5.76 26.80 -10.02
C ILE A 57 -7.01 25.89 -9.99
N PRO A 58 -8.19 26.37 -10.41
CA PRO A 58 -9.38 25.53 -10.52
C PRO A 58 -9.14 24.28 -11.38
N TRP A 59 -9.75 23.17 -10.99
CA TRP A 59 -9.71 21.95 -11.78
C TRP A 59 -10.60 22.09 -13.01
N ARG A 60 -10.13 21.59 -14.14
CA ARG A 60 -10.99 21.41 -15.32
C ARG A 60 -11.82 20.15 -15.12
N LYS A 61 -13.00 20.11 -15.72
CA LYS A 61 -13.90 18.94 -15.65
C LYS A 61 -13.21 17.60 -15.92
N GLN A 62 -12.34 17.54 -16.94
CA GLN A 62 -11.57 16.33 -17.26
C GLN A 62 -10.58 15.92 -16.14
N GLU A 63 -9.98 16.89 -15.46
CA GLU A 63 -9.08 16.62 -14.33
C GLU A 63 -9.86 16.18 -13.09
N GLU A 64 -11.06 16.70 -12.88
CA GLU A 64 -11.96 16.25 -11.81
C GLU A 64 -12.38 14.79 -12.01
N GLU A 65 -12.71 14.38 -13.23
CA GLU A 65 -13.03 12.98 -13.57
C GLU A 65 -11.83 12.05 -13.31
N ILE A 66 -10.61 12.50 -13.66
CA ILE A 66 -9.38 11.74 -13.36
C ILE A 66 -9.17 11.64 -11.84
N LEU A 67 -9.36 12.72 -11.09
CA LEU A 67 -9.23 12.73 -9.63
C LEU A 67 -10.24 11.81 -8.94
N GLN A 68 -11.48 11.76 -9.41
CA GLN A 68 -12.49 10.84 -8.88
C GLN A 68 -12.11 9.36 -9.14
N THR A 69 -11.59 9.08 -10.34
CA THR A 69 -11.12 7.74 -10.70
C THR A 69 -9.93 7.34 -9.84
N LEU A 70 -8.96 8.26 -9.68
CA LEU A 70 -7.81 8.10 -8.79
C LEU A 70 -8.22 7.81 -7.36
N LEU A 71 -9.15 8.59 -6.80
CA LEU A 71 -9.65 8.38 -5.45
C LEU A 71 -10.24 6.97 -5.28
N THR A 72 -11.07 6.56 -6.25
CA THR A 72 -11.69 5.23 -6.26
C THR A 72 -10.66 4.11 -6.32
N ASN A 73 -9.66 4.23 -7.21
CA ASN A 73 -8.62 3.22 -7.35
C ASN A 73 -7.73 3.15 -6.10
N THR A 74 -7.33 4.29 -5.55
CA THR A 74 -6.52 4.39 -4.34
C THR A 74 -7.24 3.77 -3.14
N GLN A 75 -8.57 3.96 -3.03
CA GLN A 75 -9.38 3.31 -2.01
C GLN A 75 -9.39 1.79 -2.16
N LYS A 76 -9.56 1.28 -3.39
CA LYS A 76 -9.53 -0.18 -3.65
C LYS A 76 -8.19 -0.79 -3.26
N LEU A 77 -7.07 -0.16 -3.65
CA LEU A 77 -5.72 -0.61 -3.28
C LEU A 77 -5.55 -0.64 -1.76
N ASN A 78 -6.01 0.39 -1.06
CA ASN A 78 -5.97 0.42 0.41
C ASN A 78 -6.78 -0.71 1.06
N VAL A 79 -7.98 -1.00 0.55
CA VAL A 79 -8.80 -2.13 1.05
C VAL A 79 -8.05 -3.44 0.88
N ARG A 80 -7.43 -3.68 -0.28
CA ARG A 80 -6.61 -4.88 -0.53
C ARG A 80 -5.42 -5.00 0.42
N LEU A 81 -4.72 -3.91 0.69
CA LEU A 81 -3.63 -3.91 1.66
C LEU A 81 -4.11 -4.22 3.09
N GLN A 82 -5.30 -3.75 3.48
CA GLN A 82 -5.89 -4.10 4.78
C GLN A 82 -6.27 -5.58 4.87
N GLU A 83 -6.84 -6.15 3.80
CA GLU A 83 -7.13 -7.59 3.70
C GLU A 83 -5.84 -8.40 3.81
N GLY A 84 -4.79 -8.04 3.06
CA GLY A 84 -3.48 -8.69 3.13
C GLY A 84 -2.87 -8.65 4.54
N LYS A 85 -2.98 -7.51 5.23
CA LYS A 85 -2.54 -7.38 6.64
C LYS A 85 -3.29 -8.32 7.58
N GLN A 86 -4.59 -8.53 7.38
CA GLN A 86 -5.37 -9.46 8.19
C GLN A 86 -4.94 -10.91 7.97
N VAL A 87 -4.72 -11.30 6.71
CA VAL A 87 -4.22 -12.63 6.34
C VAL A 87 -2.83 -12.88 6.93
N LEU A 88 -1.89 -11.95 6.75
CA LEU A 88 -0.54 -12.09 7.30
C LEU A 88 -0.55 -12.22 8.83
N SER A 89 -1.44 -11.47 9.51
CA SER A 89 -1.61 -11.56 10.96
C SER A 89 -2.15 -12.91 11.41
N SER A 90 -3.10 -13.51 10.68
CA SER A 90 -3.64 -14.82 11.00
C SER A 90 -2.62 -15.93 10.77
N GLU A 91 -1.88 -15.89 9.66
CA GLU A 91 -0.79 -16.81 9.36
C GLU A 91 0.32 -16.73 10.41
N MET A 92 0.71 -15.52 10.83
CA MET A 92 1.72 -15.33 11.87
C MET A 92 1.28 -15.93 13.22
N ARG A 93 -0.02 -15.86 13.56
CA ARG A 93 -0.56 -16.53 14.76
C ARG A 93 -0.42 -18.05 14.63
N GLN A 94 -0.75 -18.59 13.46
CA GLN A 94 -0.66 -20.03 13.19
C GLN A 94 0.80 -20.52 13.25
N VAL A 95 1.74 -19.80 12.64
CA VAL A 95 3.17 -20.12 12.72
C VAL A 95 3.66 -20.11 14.16
N ASN A 96 3.25 -19.12 14.96
CA ASN A 96 3.60 -19.06 16.38
C ASN A 96 3.01 -20.23 17.18
N GLN A 97 1.77 -20.65 16.88
CA GLN A 97 1.16 -21.82 17.48
C GLN A 97 1.93 -23.11 17.11
N ASN A 98 2.23 -23.30 15.83
CA ASN A 98 2.99 -24.45 15.34
C ASN A 98 4.39 -24.51 15.97
N ARG A 99 5.06 -23.36 16.11
CA ARG A 99 6.34 -23.25 16.81
C ARG A 99 6.24 -23.66 18.28
N ARG A 100 5.18 -23.29 19.00
CA ARG A 100 4.96 -23.72 20.39
C ARG A 100 4.75 -25.23 20.48
N VAL A 101 3.94 -25.78 19.58
CA VAL A 101 3.67 -27.22 19.49
C VAL A 101 4.97 -27.99 19.20
N ALA A 102 5.75 -27.58 18.20
CA ALA A 102 7.04 -28.19 17.88
C ALA A 102 8.02 -28.16 19.06
N LYS A 103 8.11 -27.03 19.78
CA LYS A 103 8.91 -26.93 21.01
C LYS A 103 8.48 -27.93 22.08
N SER A 104 7.17 -28.16 22.25
CA SER A 104 6.66 -29.12 23.23
C SER A 104 7.04 -30.57 22.90
N TYR A 105 7.13 -30.93 21.62
CA TYR A 105 7.58 -32.27 21.20
C TYR A 105 9.08 -32.45 21.46
N LEU A 106 9.90 -31.44 21.12
CA LEU A 106 11.35 -31.48 21.41
C LEU A 106 11.63 -31.59 22.93
N GLN A 107 10.83 -30.94 23.77
CA GLN A 107 10.95 -31.08 25.23
C GLN A 107 10.57 -32.46 25.74
N LYS A 108 9.57 -33.13 25.12
CA LYS A 108 9.19 -34.51 25.48
C LYS A 108 10.24 -35.55 25.10
N GLU A 109 11.04 -35.29 24.06
CA GLU A 109 12.16 -36.15 23.68
C GLU A 109 13.41 -35.91 24.55
N ALA A 110 13.57 -34.69 25.09
CA ALA A 110 14.72 -34.31 25.91
C ALA A 110 14.61 -34.76 27.39
N ASP A 111 13.41 -34.86 27.95
CA ASP A 111 13.17 -35.37 29.31
C ASP A 111 12.20 -36.56 29.26
N PRO A 112 12.63 -37.80 29.61
CA PRO A 112 11.67 -38.83 29.98
C PRO A 112 11.02 -38.35 31.27
N TRP A 113 9.71 -38.09 31.22
CA TRP A 113 8.94 -37.65 32.37
C TRP A 113 9.03 -38.70 33.48
N PHE A 114 9.94 -38.50 34.44
CA PHE A 114 9.81 -39.09 35.77
C PHE A 114 8.63 -38.40 36.43
N VAL A 115 7.45 -38.97 36.22
CA VAL A 115 6.30 -38.70 37.07
C VAL A 115 6.65 -39.35 38.41
N ASP A 116 7.22 -38.56 39.33
CA ASP A 116 7.33 -38.95 40.73
C ASP A 116 5.90 -39.15 41.26
N LYS A 117 5.44 -40.39 41.19
CA LYS A 117 4.31 -40.86 41.98
C LYS A 117 4.80 -40.95 43.41
N ASN A 118 4.71 -39.84 44.13
CA ASN A 118 4.95 -39.83 45.56
C ASN A 118 4.01 -40.83 46.24
N PHE A 119 4.67 -41.82 46.85
CA PHE A 119 4.20 -42.71 47.90
C PHE A 119 3.84 -41.94 49.16
#